data_AF-A0A939FHZ9-F1
#
_entry.id   AF-A0A939FHZ9-F1
#
_cell.length_a   1.000
_cell.length_b   1.000
_cell.length_c   1.000
_cell.angle_alpha   90.00
_cell.angle_beta   90.00
_cell.angle_gamma   90.00
#
_symmetry.space_group_name_H-M   'P 1'
#
loop_
_entity.id
_entity.type
_entity.pdbx_description
1 polymer ?
#
loop_
_entity_poly.entity_id
_entity_poly.type
_entity_poly.pdbx_seq_one_letter_code
_entity_poly.pdbx_strand_id
1 'polypeptide(L)' 'MGYTGDTDTDVLLGMADRAPDGIVIIDSEGLSRYWNQGAERNFGYT' A
#
# COMPACT_ATOMS: atom_id res chain seq x y z
N MET A 1 -11.85 -23.42 16.59
CA MET A 1 -10.99 -22.23 16.65
C MET A 1 -10.81 -21.76 15.22
N GLY A 2 -11.60 -20.79 14.77
CA GLY A 2 -11.55 -20.32 13.39
C GLY A 2 -10.24 -19.56 13.16
N TYR A 3 -9.48 -19.94 12.14
CA TYR A 3 -8.41 -19.09 11.61
C TYR A 3 -9.10 -17.91 10.91
N THR A 4 -9.22 -16.79 11.62
CA THR A 4 -9.65 -15.51 11.05
C THR A 4 -8.58 -15.09 10.03
N GLY A 5 -8.98 -14.92 8.77
CA GLY A 5 -8.11 -14.53 7.65
C GLY A 5 -7.63 -13.07 7.71
N ASP A 6 -7.24 -12.59 8.88
CA ASP A 6 -6.77 -11.22 9.13
C ASP A 6 -5.29 -11.04 8.76
N THR A 7 -4.50 -12.13 8.79
CA THR A 7 -3.05 -12.06 8.69
C THR A 7 -2.54 -11.76 7.29
N ASP A 8 -3.25 -12.14 6.23
CA ASP A 8 -2.72 -12.03 4.86
C ASP A 8 -2.74 -10.59 4.34
N THR A 9 -3.83 -9.85 4.60
CA THR A 9 -3.94 -8.46 4.15
C THR A 9 -3.02 -7.52 4.91
N ASP A 10 -2.93 -7.67 6.23
CA ASP A 10 -2.04 -6.84 7.07
C ASP A 10 -0.56 -7.05 6.72
N VAL A 11 -0.16 -8.29 6.41
CA VAL A 11 1.20 -8.60 5.97
C VAL A 11 1.48 -7.97 4.60
N LEU A 12 0.55 -8.08 3.65
CA LEU A 12 0.70 -7.47 2.33
C LEU A 12 0.78 -5.94 2.41
N LEU A 13 -0.04 -5.31 3.23
CA LEU A 13 0.00 -3.87 3.47
C LEU A 13 1.30 -3.45 4.14
N GLY A 14 1.77 -4.18 5.15
CA GLY A 14 3.04 -3.91 5.82
C GLY A 14 4.25 -4.06 4.89
N MET A 15 4.21 -4.98 3.93
CA MET A 15 5.24 -5.10 2.90
C MET A 15 5.18 -3.95 1.90
N ALA A 16 3.98 -3.58 1.44
CA ALA A 16 3.79 -2.48 0.50
C ALA A 16 4.21 -1.12 1.09
N ASP A 17 3.94 -0.90 2.38
CA ASP A 17 4.30 0.32 3.09
C ASP A 17 5.81 0.52 3.19
N ARG A 18 6.55 -0.57 3.41
CA ARG A 18 8.01 -0.55 3.60
C ARG A 18 8.80 -0.79 2.32
N ALA A 19 8.14 -0.99 1.19
CA ALA A 19 8.81 -1.19 -0.09
C ALA A 19 9.68 0.04 -0.43
N PRO A 20 10.93 -0.17 -0.90
CA PRO A 20 11.79 0.93 -1.30
C PRO A 20 11.25 1.66 -2.54
N ASP A 21 10.64 0.91 -3.45
CA ASP A 21 9.97 1.42 -4.65
C ASP A 21 8.60 2.05 -4.31
N GLY A 22 8.17 2.99 -5.15
CA GLY A 22 6.87 3.64 -5.00
C GLY A 22 5.71 2.75 -5.44
N ILE A 23 4.72 2.60 -4.56
CA ILE A 23 3.49 1.84 -4.80
C ILE A 23 2.30 2.80 -4.69
N VAL A 24 1.47 2.81 -5.75
CA VAL A 24 0.22 3.56 -5.82
C VAL A 24 -0.90 2.60 -6.21
N ILE A 25 -2.01 2.62 -5.47
CA ILE A 25 -3.22 1.88 -5.81
C ILE A 25 -4.29 2.87 -6.25
N ILE A 26 -4.89 2.62 -7.41
CA ILE A 26 -5.92 3.47 -8.02
C ILE A 26 -7.16 2.59 -8.23
N ASP A 27 -8.34 3.14 -7.97
CA ASP A 27 -9.60 2.47 -8.29
C ASP A 27 -9.96 2.58 -9.79
N SER A 28 -11.06 1.93 -10.18
CA SER A 28 -11.56 1.96 -11.56
C SER A 28 -12.03 3.34 -12.03
N GLU A 29 -12.27 4.27 -11.11
CA GLU A 29 -12.66 5.66 -11.40
C GLU A 29 -11.44 6.58 -11.55
N GLY A 30 -10.23 6.04 -11.38
CA GLY A 30 -8.99 6.79 -11.49
C GLY A 30 -8.61 7.53 -10.20
N LEU A 31 -9.29 7.28 -9.09
CA LEU A 31 -8.97 7.90 -7.80
C LEU A 31 -7.90 7.08 -7.07
N SER A 32 -6.91 7.80 -6.55
CA SER A 32 -5.88 7.21 -5.70
C SER A 32 -6.48 6.76 -4.36
N ARG A 33 -6.26 5.49 -4.01
CA ARG A 33 -6.71 4.88 -2.76
C ARG A 33 -5.58 4.65 -1.75
N TYR A 34 -4.34 4.61 -2.21
CA TYR A 34 -3.18 4.33 -1.36
C TYR A 34 -1.89 4.83 -2.00
N TRP A 35 -1.02 5.40 -1.18
CA TRP A 35 0.35 5.79 -1.49
C TRP A 35 1.25 5.29 -0.36
N ASN A 36 2.34 4.59 -0.71
CA ASN A 36 3.39 4.30 0.27
C ASN A 36 4.40 5.46 0.33
N GLN A 37 5.29 5.40 1.32
CA GLN A 37 6.35 6.41 1.48
C GLN A 37 7.29 6.51 0.26
N GLY A 38 7.49 5.40 -0.46
CA GLY A 38 8.26 5.39 -1.71
C GLY A 38 7.62 6.25 -2.80
N ALA A 39 6.30 6.17 -2.95
CA ALA A 39 5.54 6.94 -3.92
C ALA A 39 5.56 8.43 -3.58
N GLU A 40 5.37 8.79 -2.30
CA GLU A 40 5.46 10.18 -1.86
C GLU A 40 6.80 10.81 -2.24
N ARG A 41 7.92 10.13 -1.93
CA ARG A 41 9.28 10.59 -2.29
C ARG A 41 9.46 10.77 -3.79
N ASN A 42 9.00 9.81 -4.61
CA ASN A 42 9.16 9.86 -6.06
C ASN A 42 8.42 11.05 -6.70
N PHE A 43 7.27 11.42 -6.13
CA PHE A 43 6.48 12.57 -6.59
C PHE A 43 6.87 13.89 -5.91
N GLY A 44 7.86 13.87 -5.00
CA GLY A 44 8.35 15.07 -4.31
C GLY A 44 7.45 15.53 -3.17
N TYR A 45 6.60 14.64 -2.64
CA TYR A 45 5.87 14.86 -1.40
C TYR A 45 6.79 14.45 -0.23
N THR A 46 7.21 15.42 0.58
CA THR A 46 8.00 15.24 1.81
C THR A 46 7.72 16.40 2.75
#